data_AF-A0A2X5V561-F1
#
_entry.id   AF-A0A2X5V561-F1
#
_cell.length_a   1.000
_cell.length_b   1.000
_cell.length_c   1.000
_cell.angle_alpha   90.00
_cell.angle_beta   90.00
_cell.angle_gamma   90.00
#
_symmetry.space_group_name_H-M   'P 1'
#
loop_
_entity.id
_entity.type
_entity.pdbx_description
1 polymer ?
#
loop_
_entity_poly.entity_id
_entity_poly.type
_entity_poly.pdbx_seq_one_letter_code
_entity_poly.pdbx_strand_id
1 'polypeptide(L)'
;MTYLRHLLWQNGLAGTRPVPPNERVLGNDDLRHLCQQAAAWLENPDNQEAILANGELSDLVYAWREISTTESVATWLTSVTDKDDVFLEVLLRLRYDGIRTNIGRYQGLKLNTLAEFFGGEEYILKRLDNIEAKGHLTELTSQVRKAIELDSPDIPR
;
A
#
# COMPACT_ATOMS: atom_id res chain seq x y z
N MET A 1 -1.34 -7.41 10.66
CA MET A 1 0.04 -7.18 10.17
C MET A 1 0.69 -5.93 10.78
N THR A 2 -0.08 -4.91 11.15
CA THR A 2 0.40 -3.67 11.80
C THR A 2 1.30 -3.91 13.03
N TYR A 3 0.97 -4.88 13.87
CA TYR A 3 1.82 -5.20 15.03
C TYR A 3 3.16 -5.86 14.65
N LEU A 4 3.16 -6.74 13.64
CA LEU A 4 4.41 -7.34 13.15
C LEU A 4 5.34 -6.27 12.54
N ARG A 5 4.76 -5.33 11.79
CA ARG A 5 5.45 -4.14 11.30
C ARG A 5 6.05 -3.31 12.44
N HIS A 6 5.28 -3.09 13.51
CA HIS A 6 5.77 -2.40 14.70
C HIS A 6 6.97 -3.10 15.34
N LEU A 7 6.95 -4.45 15.43
CA LEU A 7 8.08 -5.22 15.96
C LEU A 7 9.33 -5.11 15.08
N LEU A 8 9.19 -5.07 13.75
CA LEU A 8 10.30 -4.82 12.82
C LEU A 8 10.97 -3.48 13.10
N TRP A 9 10.17 -2.43 13.31
CA TRP A 9 10.67 -1.09 13.64
C TRP A 9 11.34 -1.05 15.01
N GLN A 10 10.72 -1.68 16.01
CA GLN A 10 11.27 -1.82 17.35
C GLN A 10 12.67 -2.46 17.34
N ASN A 11 12.88 -3.47 16.48
CA ASN A 11 14.13 -4.22 16.37
C ASN A 11 15.17 -3.57 15.45
N GLY A 12 14.82 -2.49 14.74
CA GLY A 12 15.66 -1.87 13.72
C GLY A 12 15.87 -2.75 12.49
N LEU A 13 15.00 -3.74 12.28
CA LEU A 13 14.94 -4.52 11.04
C LEU A 13 14.21 -3.77 9.93
N ALA A 14 13.38 -2.78 10.30
CA ALA A 14 12.84 -1.75 9.44
C ALA A 14 12.98 -0.37 10.11
N GLY A 15 13.04 0.69 9.32
CA GLY A 15 13.19 2.06 9.84
C GLY A 15 14.55 2.34 10.52
N THR A 16 14.65 3.48 11.22
CA THR A 16 15.92 4.02 11.74
C THR A 16 15.97 4.20 13.26
N ARG A 17 14.96 3.75 14.00
CA ARG A 17 14.83 3.99 15.45
C ARG A 17 14.55 2.69 16.24
N PRO A 18 15.56 1.82 16.39
CA PRO A 18 15.43 0.64 17.24
C PRO A 18 15.35 1.02 18.73
N VAL A 19 14.65 0.20 19.50
CA VAL A 19 14.68 0.28 20.97
C VAL A 19 15.83 -0.57 21.55
N PRO A 20 16.23 -0.30 22.81
CA PRO A 20 17.24 -1.10 23.51
C PRO A 20 16.91 -2.60 23.54
N PRO A 21 17.89 -3.51 23.41
CA PRO A 21 17.64 -4.96 23.34
C PRO A 21 16.81 -5.54 24.50
N ASN A 22 16.94 -4.99 25.71
CA ASN A 22 16.20 -5.39 26.91
C ASN A 22 14.73 -4.94 26.92
N GLU A 23 14.32 -4.06 26.00
CA GLU A 23 12.94 -3.57 25.85
C GLU A 23 12.24 -4.19 24.63
N ARG A 24 12.92 -5.06 23.89
CA ARG A 24 12.35 -5.74 22.71
C ARG A 24 11.42 -6.85 23.13
N VAL A 25 10.28 -6.95 22.45
CA VAL A 25 9.30 -8.03 22.71
C VAL A 25 9.80 -9.37 22.19
N LEU A 26 10.46 -9.38 21.03
CA LEU A 26 11.06 -10.55 20.41
C LEU A 26 12.51 -10.26 20.05
N GLY A 27 13.35 -11.29 20.10
CA GLY A 27 14.69 -11.24 19.52
C GLY A 27 14.62 -11.17 18.00
N ASN A 28 15.71 -10.72 17.38
CA ASN A 28 15.80 -10.58 15.92
C ASN A 28 15.53 -11.92 15.20
N ASP A 29 15.99 -13.04 15.74
CA ASP A 29 15.85 -14.35 15.09
C ASP A 29 14.41 -14.88 15.15
N ASP A 30 13.74 -14.77 16.30
CA ASP A 30 12.32 -15.12 16.43
C ASP A 30 11.45 -14.24 15.53
N LEU A 31 11.77 -12.95 15.46
CA LEU A 31 11.07 -12.00 14.61
C LEU A 31 11.26 -12.31 13.12
N ARG A 32 12.49 -12.68 12.70
CA ARG A 32 12.73 -13.15 11.32
C ARG A 32 11.94 -14.41 11.00
N HIS A 33 11.89 -15.37 11.91
CA HIS A 33 11.10 -16.58 11.71
C HIS A 33 9.61 -16.24 11.57
N LEU A 34 9.08 -15.34 12.40
CA LEU A 34 7.70 -14.86 12.28
C LEU A 34 7.45 -14.14 10.94
N CYS A 35 8.39 -13.32 10.47
CA CYS A 35 8.33 -12.68 9.16
C CYS A 35 8.32 -13.70 8.01
N GLN A 36 9.11 -14.77 8.09
CA GLN A 36 9.10 -15.85 7.09
C GLN A 36 7.74 -16.55 7.02
N GLN A 37 7.13 -16.84 8.17
CA GLN A 37 5.79 -17.45 8.22
C GLN A 37 4.72 -16.49 7.67
N ALA A 38 4.80 -15.20 8.03
CA ALA A 38 3.90 -14.18 7.52
C ALA A 38 4.04 -13.99 6.00
N ALA A 39 5.27 -13.95 5.48
CA ALA A 39 5.55 -13.87 4.05
C ALA A 39 4.98 -15.09 3.31
N ALA A 40 5.21 -16.30 3.81
CA ALA A 40 4.65 -17.53 3.23
C ALA A 40 3.11 -17.51 3.19
N TRP A 41 2.46 -16.94 4.21
CA TRP A 41 1.01 -16.76 4.20
C TRP A 41 0.55 -15.71 3.16
N LEU A 42 1.24 -14.57 3.09
CA LEU A 42 0.91 -13.47 2.16
C LEU A 42 1.11 -13.87 0.69
N GLU A 43 2.16 -14.65 0.42
CA GLU A 43 2.54 -15.09 -0.92
C GLU A 43 1.78 -16.35 -1.38
N ASN A 44 0.98 -16.96 -0.51
CA ASN A 44 0.17 -18.13 -0.87
C ASN A 44 -1.04 -17.70 -1.75
N PRO A 45 -1.20 -18.24 -2.97
CA PRO A 45 -2.33 -17.96 -3.86
C PRO A 45 -3.71 -18.22 -3.25
N ASP A 46 -3.84 -19.13 -2.29
CA ASP A 46 -5.11 -19.46 -1.64
C ASP A 46 -5.61 -18.33 -0.73
N ASN A 47 -4.72 -17.42 -0.30
CA ASN A 47 -5.06 -16.33 0.63
C ASN A 47 -5.39 -15.01 -0.09
N GLN A 48 -5.28 -14.94 -1.42
CA GLN A 48 -5.32 -13.66 -2.14
C GLN A 48 -6.68 -12.95 -2.03
N GLU A 49 -7.77 -13.71 -2.00
CA GLU A 49 -9.11 -13.15 -1.76
C GLU A 49 -9.23 -12.55 -0.36
N ALA A 50 -8.71 -13.23 0.66
CA ALA A 50 -8.72 -12.73 2.04
C ALA A 50 -7.84 -11.48 2.22
N ILE A 51 -6.69 -11.44 1.54
CA ILE A 51 -5.81 -10.28 1.50
C ILE A 51 -6.53 -9.11 0.82
N LEU A 52 -7.11 -9.36 -0.35
CA LEU A 52 -7.85 -8.34 -1.08
C LEU A 52 -9.10 -7.91 -0.33
N ALA A 53 -9.76 -8.74 0.48
CA ALA A 53 -10.93 -8.34 1.26
C ALA A 53 -10.59 -7.56 2.55
N ASN A 54 -9.31 -7.37 2.88
CA ASN A 54 -8.91 -6.74 4.13
C ASN A 54 -9.31 -5.25 4.20
N GLY A 55 -10.04 -4.86 5.26
CA GLY A 55 -10.49 -3.48 5.46
C GLY A 55 -9.36 -2.45 5.59
N GLU A 56 -8.17 -2.88 6.00
CA GLU A 56 -6.96 -2.05 6.15
C GLU A 56 -5.92 -2.39 5.09
N LEU A 57 -6.35 -2.51 3.83
CA LEU A 57 -5.49 -2.97 2.73
C LEU A 57 -4.20 -2.14 2.59
N SER A 58 -4.30 -0.81 2.74
CA SER A 58 -3.16 0.11 2.72
C SER A 58 -2.09 -0.31 3.73
N ASP A 59 -2.46 -0.47 5.01
CA ASP A 59 -1.54 -0.86 6.07
C ASP A 59 -0.97 -2.26 5.88
N LEU A 60 -1.78 -3.19 5.35
CA LEU A 60 -1.33 -4.53 5.02
C LEU A 60 -0.26 -4.51 3.93
N VAL A 61 -0.48 -3.77 2.84
CA VAL A 61 0.47 -3.66 1.72
C VAL A 61 1.80 -3.06 2.17
N TYR A 62 1.75 -2.00 2.99
CA TYR A 62 2.96 -1.40 3.55
C TYR A 62 3.69 -2.33 4.53
N ALA A 63 2.94 -3.06 5.36
CA ALA A 63 3.54 -4.06 6.25
C ALA A 63 4.16 -5.21 5.45
N TRP A 64 3.49 -5.70 4.40
CA TRP A 64 4.00 -6.77 3.54
C TRP A 64 5.31 -6.38 2.87
N ARG A 65 5.40 -5.17 2.30
CA ARG A 65 6.66 -4.65 1.72
C ARG A 65 7.83 -4.74 2.70
N GLU A 66 7.60 -4.42 3.98
CA GLU A 66 8.63 -4.45 5.02
C GLU A 66 8.93 -5.87 5.55
N ILE A 67 7.98 -6.81 5.43
CA ILE A 67 8.12 -8.21 5.87
C ILE A 67 8.82 -9.07 4.81
N SER A 68 8.48 -8.86 3.53
CA SER A 68 9.03 -9.60 2.40
C SER A 68 9.81 -8.62 1.52
N THR A 69 9.33 -8.34 0.30
CA THR A 69 9.98 -7.47 -0.66
C THR A 69 8.96 -6.59 -1.38
N THR A 70 9.42 -5.48 -1.94
CA THR A 70 8.58 -4.62 -2.81
C THR A 70 8.12 -5.42 -4.04
N GLU A 71 8.98 -6.27 -4.58
CA GLU A 71 8.74 -7.09 -5.77
C GLU A 71 7.62 -8.12 -5.55
N SER A 72 7.57 -8.77 -4.38
CA SER A 72 6.47 -9.68 -4.03
C SER A 72 5.11 -8.95 -4.04
N VAL A 73 5.06 -7.77 -3.43
CA VAL A 73 3.85 -6.94 -3.37
C VAL A 73 3.46 -6.42 -4.77
N ALA A 74 4.44 -5.97 -5.57
CA ALA A 74 4.23 -5.52 -6.94
C ALA A 74 3.65 -6.62 -7.83
N THR A 75 4.23 -7.83 -7.73
CA THR A 75 3.76 -9.02 -8.46
C THR A 75 2.32 -9.36 -8.10
N TRP A 76 2.01 -9.37 -6.80
CA TRP A 76 0.66 -9.61 -6.32
C TRP A 76 -0.33 -8.55 -6.82
N LEU A 77 -0.04 -7.26 -6.60
CA LEU A 77 -0.91 -6.16 -7.03
C LEU A 77 -1.19 -6.21 -8.53
N THR A 78 -0.17 -6.48 -9.34
CA THR A 78 -0.32 -6.63 -10.80
C THR A 78 -1.22 -7.81 -11.14
N SER A 79 -1.12 -8.93 -10.41
CA SER A 79 -1.94 -10.13 -10.66
C SER A 79 -3.42 -9.92 -10.34
N VAL A 80 -3.76 -9.15 -9.30
CA VAL A 80 -5.16 -8.94 -8.88
C VAL A 80 -5.82 -7.75 -9.58
N THR A 81 -5.03 -6.83 -10.15
CA THR A 81 -5.53 -5.61 -10.79
C THR A 81 -5.55 -5.69 -12.32
N ASP A 82 -5.69 -6.88 -12.91
CA ASP A 82 -5.79 -7.03 -14.37
C ASP A 82 -7.02 -6.30 -14.94
N LYS A 83 -8.14 -6.31 -14.22
CA LYS A 83 -9.37 -5.60 -14.61
C LYS A 83 -9.37 -4.14 -14.16
N ASP A 84 -9.93 -3.27 -14.99
CA ASP A 84 -9.95 -1.82 -14.78
C ASP A 84 -10.75 -1.41 -13.53
N ASP A 85 -11.87 -2.08 -13.23
CA ASP A 85 -12.67 -1.85 -12.02
C ASP A 85 -11.89 -2.21 -10.75
N VAL A 86 -11.31 -3.42 -10.72
CA VAL A 86 -10.50 -3.89 -9.58
C VAL A 86 -9.26 -3.01 -9.39
N PHE A 87 -8.61 -2.59 -10.47
CA PHE A 87 -7.50 -1.64 -10.40
C PHE A 87 -7.89 -0.34 -9.70
N LEU A 88 -9.01 0.29 -10.10
CA LEU A 88 -9.48 1.53 -9.48
C LEU A 88 -9.87 1.32 -8.01
N GLU A 89 -10.59 0.25 -7.70
CA GLU A 89 -10.98 -0.07 -6.32
C GLU A 89 -9.77 -0.29 -5.42
N VAL A 90 -8.75 -1.01 -5.90
CA VAL A 90 -7.49 -1.19 -5.17
C VAL A 90 -6.81 0.14 -4.92
N LEU A 91 -6.68 1.02 -5.94
CA LEU A 91 -6.10 2.35 -5.73
C LEU A 91 -6.85 3.15 -4.67
N LEU A 92 -8.18 3.16 -4.69
CA LEU A 92 -8.99 3.87 -3.69
C LEU A 92 -8.81 3.32 -2.26
N ARG A 93 -8.52 2.02 -2.13
CA ARG A 93 -8.26 1.37 -0.84
C ARG A 93 -6.83 1.51 -0.35
N LEU A 94 -5.91 1.92 -1.22
CA LEU A 94 -4.53 2.29 -0.87
C LEU A 94 -4.39 3.78 -0.53
N ARG A 95 -5.51 4.53 -0.48
CA ARG A 95 -5.50 5.91 0.02
C ARG A 95 -5.01 5.97 1.46
N TYR A 96 -4.45 7.11 1.82
CA TYR A 96 -4.07 7.43 3.19
C TYR A 96 -4.93 8.59 3.71
N ASP A 97 -5.17 8.60 5.02
CA ASP A 97 -5.82 9.72 5.68
C ASP A 97 -4.80 10.82 5.99
N GLY A 98 -5.08 12.02 5.50
CA GLY A 98 -4.29 13.22 5.74
C GLY A 98 -5.11 14.32 6.41
N ILE A 99 -4.40 15.30 6.98
CA ILE A 99 -5.01 16.52 7.54
C ILE A 99 -4.27 17.72 6.95
N ARG A 100 -5.01 18.66 6.39
CA ARG A 100 -4.54 19.97 5.94
C ARG A 100 -5.35 21.07 6.60
N THR A 101 -4.74 22.22 6.83
CA THR A 101 -5.35 23.35 7.54
C THR A 101 -6.53 23.97 6.79
N ASN A 102 -6.45 24.01 5.46
CA ASN A 102 -7.43 24.65 4.58
C ASN A 102 -8.63 23.77 4.20
N ILE A 103 -8.45 22.45 4.10
CA ILE A 103 -9.50 21.51 3.67
C ILE A 103 -9.89 20.49 4.75
N GLY A 104 -9.19 20.47 5.88
CA GLY A 104 -9.42 19.52 6.97
C GLY A 104 -8.91 18.11 6.64
N ARG A 105 -9.68 17.10 7.06
CA ARG A 105 -9.37 15.68 6.79
C ARG A 105 -9.62 15.36 5.32
N TYR A 106 -8.68 14.67 4.69
CA TYR A 106 -8.79 14.25 3.29
C TYR A 106 -8.21 12.85 3.10
N GLN A 107 -8.57 12.20 2.00
CA GLN A 107 -8.00 10.92 1.59
C GLN A 107 -7.18 11.10 0.32
N GLY A 108 -5.85 11.04 0.48
CA GLY A 108 -4.90 11.25 -0.60
C GLY A 108 -4.35 9.94 -1.14
N LEU A 109 -3.78 9.99 -2.35
CA LEU A 109 -3.09 8.86 -2.97
C LEU A 109 -1.65 9.24 -3.32
N LYS A 110 -0.67 8.57 -2.70
CA LYS A 110 0.76 8.84 -2.94
C LYS A 110 1.26 8.10 -4.18
N LEU A 111 1.17 8.75 -5.34
CA LEU A 111 1.60 8.14 -6.61
C LEU A 111 3.05 7.67 -6.58
N ASN A 112 3.96 8.46 -5.99
CA ASN A 112 5.37 8.09 -5.88
C ASN A 112 5.61 6.76 -5.15
N THR A 113 4.74 6.44 -4.20
CA THR A 113 4.83 5.23 -3.40
C THR A 113 4.19 4.06 -4.13
N LEU A 114 3.06 4.30 -4.81
CA LEU A 114 2.42 3.28 -5.64
C LEU A 114 3.19 2.97 -6.92
N ALA A 115 3.98 3.92 -7.41
CA ALA A 115 4.86 3.76 -8.56
C ALA A 115 5.87 2.62 -8.34
N GLU A 116 6.31 2.42 -7.10
CA GLU A 116 7.19 1.29 -6.73
C GLU A 116 6.53 -0.08 -7.00
N PHE A 117 5.19 -0.14 -6.97
CA PHE A 117 4.43 -1.39 -7.15
C PHE A 117 3.90 -1.59 -8.57
N PHE A 118 3.54 -0.51 -9.28
CA PHE A 118 2.89 -0.59 -10.59
C PHE A 118 3.83 -0.27 -11.76
N GLY A 119 5.14 -0.15 -11.53
CA GLY A 119 6.12 0.09 -12.58
C GLY A 119 6.23 1.56 -13.02
N GLY A 120 5.88 2.50 -12.13
CA GLY A 120 6.04 3.94 -12.36
C GLY A 120 4.73 4.73 -12.29
N GLU A 121 4.84 6.03 -11.99
CA GLU A 121 3.69 6.96 -11.97
C GLU A 121 3.06 7.08 -13.37
N GLU A 122 3.89 7.11 -14.42
CA GLU A 122 3.43 7.20 -15.81
C GLU A 122 2.53 6.03 -16.20
N TYR A 123 2.85 4.81 -15.74
CA TYR A 123 2.01 3.64 -16.00
C TYR A 123 0.62 3.82 -15.40
N ILE A 124 0.55 4.25 -14.13
CA ILE A 124 -0.73 4.46 -13.42
C ILE A 124 -1.54 5.54 -14.16
N LEU A 125 -0.94 6.68 -14.47
CA LEU A 125 -1.62 7.79 -15.14
C LEU A 125 -2.12 7.40 -16.54
N LYS A 126 -1.27 6.75 -17.35
CA LYS A 126 -1.65 6.27 -18.69
C LYS A 126 -2.77 5.24 -18.62
N ARG A 127 -2.79 4.38 -17.60
CA ARG A 127 -3.87 3.42 -17.41
C ARG A 127 -5.18 4.14 -17.06
N LEU A 128 -5.14 5.16 -16.21
CA LEU A 128 -6.31 6.00 -15.91
C LEU A 128 -6.84 6.70 -17.17
N ASP A 129 -5.96 7.32 -17.98
CA ASP A 129 -6.34 7.98 -19.24
C ASP A 129 -7.05 7.01 -20.19
N ASN A 130 -6.52 5.78 -20.31
CA ASN A 130 -7.13 4.73 -21.14
C ASN A 130 -8.51 4.31 -20.64
N ILE A 131 -8.72 4.25 -19.31
CA ILE A 131 -10.02 3.92 -18.72
C ILE A 131 -11.03 5.06 -18.99
N GLU A 132 -10.61 6.31 -18.79
CA GLU A 132 -11.44 7.49 -19.07
C GLU A 132 -11.85 7.56 -20.55
N ALA A 133 -10.93 7.29 -21.46
CA ALA A 133 -11.18 7.28 -22.90
C ALA A 133 -12.22 6.22 -23.33
N LYS A 134 -12.33 5.11 -22.60
CA LYS A 134 -13.39 4.10 -22.82
C LYS A 134 -14.77 4.58 -22.37
N GLY A 135 -14.85 5.67 -21.60
CA GLY A 135 -16.10 6.23 -21.08
C GLY A 135 -16.77 5.37 -20.00
N HIS A 136 -16.07 4.38 -19.45
CA HIS A 136 -16.57 3.49 -18.39
C HIS A 136 -15.98 3.88 -17.04
N LEU A 137 -16.65 3.51 -15.94
CA LEU A 137 -16.16 3.68 -14.56
C LEU A 137 -15.84 5.14 -14.18
N THR A 138 -16.52 6.10 -14.81
CA THR A 138 -16.24 7.54 -14.69
C THR A 138 -16.21 8.04 -13.25
N GLU A 139 -17.10 7.52 -12.40
CA GLU A 139 -17.16 7.86 -10.97
C GLU A 139 -15.91 7.37 -10.21
N LEU A 140 -15.54 6.10 -10.38
CA LEU A 140 -14.34 5.53 -9.73
C LEU A 140 -13.08 6.26 -10.19
N THR A 141 -12.97 6.52 -11.49
CA THR A 141 -11.80 7.20 -12.04
C THR A 141 -11.71 8.64 -11.53
N SER A 142 -12.83 9.36 -11.46
CA SER A 142 -12.87 10.72 -10.88
C SER A 142 -12.43 10.74 -9.41
N GLN A 143 -12.86 9.75 -8.62
CA GLN A 143 -12.41 9.62 -7.23
C GLN A 143 -10.91 9.37 -7.11
N VAL A 144 -10.35 8.53 -7.98
CA VAL A 144 -8.90 8.27 -8.02
C VAL A 144 -8.14 9.54 -8.39
N ARG A 145 -8.56 10.27 -9.44
CA ARG A 145 -7.95 11.55 -9.83
C ARG A 145 -7.97 12.58 -8.71
N LYS A 146 -9.13 12.73 -8.06
CA LYS A 146 -9.26 13.64 -6.92
C LYS A 146 -8.32 13.27 -5.77
N ALA A 147 -8.16 11.98 -5.47
CA ALA A 147 -7.24 11.53 -4.43
C ALA A 147 -5.78 11.83 -4.78
N ILE A 148 -5.40 11.74 -6.06
CA ILE A 148 -4.08 12.12 -6.56
C ILE A 148 -3.88 13.64 -6.43
N GLU A 149 -4.85 14.45 -6.86
CA GLU A 149 -4.78 15.92 -6.76
C GLU A 149 -4.60 16.38 -5.31
N LEU A 150 -5.31 15.76 -4.37
CA LEU A 150 -5.23 16.08 -2.94
C LEU A 150 -3.87 15.76 -2.30
N ASP A 151 -3.06 14.89 -2.92
CA ASP A 151 -1.68 14.63 -2.50
C ASP A 151 -0.68 15.63 -3.09
N SER A 152 -1.08 16.39 -4.13
CA SER A 152 -0.17 17.28 -4.85
C SER A 152 0.54 18.29 -3.92
N PRO A 153 1.86 18.50 -4.11
CA PRO A 153 2.64 19.47 -3.34
C PRO A 153 2.21 20.91 -3.60
N ASP A 154 1.51 21.18 -4.71
CA ASP A 154 1.06 22.52 -5.10
C ASP A 154 -0.16 23.01 -4.30
N ILE A 155 -0.81 22.11 -3.55
CA ILE A 155 -1.88 22.50 -2.62
C ILE A 155 -1.21 22.91 -1.29
N PRO A 156 -1.48 24.12 -0.75
CA PRO A 156 -0.96 24.53 0.56
C PRO A 156 -1.36 23.55 1.67
N ARG A 157 -0.46 23.33 2.64
CA ARG A 157 -0.70 22.49 3.82
C ARG A 157 -1.43 23.24 4.92
#